data_AF-A0A6G3ZBU1-F1
#
_entry.id   AF-A0A6G3ZBU1-F1
#
_cell.length_a   1.000
_cell.length_b   1.000
_cell.length_c   1.000
_cell.angle_alpha   90.00
_cell.angle_beta   90.00
_cell.angle_gamma   90.00
#
_symmetry.space_group_name_H-M   'P 1'
#
loop_
_entity.id
_entity.type
_entity.pdbx_description
1 polymer ?
#
loop_
_entity_poly.entity_id
_entity_poly.type
_entity_poly.pdbx_seq_one_letter_code
_entity_poly.pdbx_strand_id
1 'polypeptide(L)'
;MGSIGQSLLRVFTLFTMAVIASLALPGMSGFASEVAVFVGFATSGAYSETFRTVTVCLSAVGLILTPVYLLSMLKQVFYGAELPPVCDVVPSCDMSDLDLKKQGSEEPVCFGNNCDLPIQAKFEDATPREVLIAACFLSLIVAIGFYPKLATQMYDVKTVAVNAVVQDVHQEMAQATHSQIYAGTLGSPVS
;
A
#
# COMPACT_ATOMS: atom_id res chain seq x y z
N MET A 1 -12.22 14.47 -14.70
CA MET A 1 -11.60 13.21 -15.20
C MET A 1 -12.46 12.00 -14.81
N GLY A 2 -13.71 11.95 -15.26
CA GLY A 2 -14.62 10.84 -14.99
C GLY A 2 -14.88 10.00 -16.24
N SER A 3 -15.00 8.68 -16.10
CA SER A 3 -15.27 7.69 -17.18
C SER A 3 -14.08 7.16 -18.01
N ILE A 4 -12.83 7.35 -17.57
CA ILE A 4 -11.64 6.76 -18.24
C ILE A 4 -11.74 5.21 -18.30
N GLY A 5 -12.38 4.59 -17.30
CA GLY A 5 -12.49 3.13 -17.20
C GLY A 5 -13.29 2.44 -18.32
N GLN A 6 -14.20 3.15 -19.03
CA GLN A 6 -14.93 2.56 -20.16
C GLN A 6 -14.07 2.48 -21.42
N SER A 7 -13.18 3.45 -21.64
CA SER A 7 -12.29 3.50 -22.79
C SER A 7 -11.03 2.62 -22.63
N LEU A 8 -10.64 2.34 -21.39
CA LEU A 8 -9.38 1.68 -21.02
C LEU A 8 -9.58 0.38 -20.23
N LEU A 9 -10.32 -0.58 -20.81
CA LEU A 9 -10.73 -1.79 -20.10
C LEU A 9 -9.54 -2.66 -19.65
N ARG A 10 -8.47 -2.77 -20.44
CA ARG A 10 -7.31 -3.60 -20.05
C ARG A 10 -6.50 -2.95 -18.94
N VAL A 11 -6.25 -1.65 -19.03
CA VAL A 11 -5.55 -0.91 -17.96
C VAL A 11 -6.37 -0.95 -16.68
N PHE A 12 -7.68 -0.73 -16.77
CA PHE A 12 -8.59 -0.76 -15.63
C PHE A 12 -8.57 -2.12 -14.91
N THR A 13 -8.67 -3.21 -15.66
CA THR A 13 -8.67 -4.57 -15.07
C THR A 13 -7.33 -4.92 -14.44
N LEU A 14 -6.21 -4.65 -15.11
CA LEU A 14 -4.88 -4.90 -14.56
C LEU A 14 -4.61 -4.07 -13.29
N PHE A 15 -4.99 -2.80 -13.30
CA PHE A 15 -4.84 -1.92 -12.15
C PHE A 15 -5.73 -2.36 -10.99
N THR A 16 -6.98 -2.76 -11.25
CA THR A 16 -7.88 -3.30 -10.22
C THR A 16 -7.30 -4.57 -9.59
N MET A 17 -6.75 -5.49 -10.39
CA MET A 17 -6.11 -6.69 -9.86
C MET A 17 -4.85 -6.36 -9.06
N ALA A 18 -4.06 -5.36 -9.47
CA ALA A 18 -2.89 -4.90 -8.73
C ALA A 18 -3.29 -4.25 -7.38
N VAL A 19 -4.37 -3.48 -7.35
CA VAL A 19 -4.94 -2.94 -6.10
C VAL A 19 -5.34 -4.09 -5.18
N ILE A 20 -6.15 -5.05 -5.66
CA ILE A 20 -6.58 -6.23 -4.87
C ILE A 20 -5.37 -7.01 -4.35
N ALA A 21 -4.34 -7.22 -5.17
CA ALA A 21 -3.10 -7.85 -4.75
C ALA A 21 -2.38 -7.09 -3.61
N SER A 22 -2.42 -5.76 -3.64
CA SER A 22 -1.78 -4.88 -2.65
C SER A 22 -2.59 -4.72 -1.37
N LEU A 23 -3.89 -5.02 -1.38
CA LEU A 23 -4.76 -5.00 -0.20
C LEU A 23 -4.55 -6.19 0.74
N ALA A 24 -3.57 -7.04 0.45
CA ALA A 24 -3.28 -8.24 1.23
C ALA A 24 -4.52 -9.14 1.42
N LEU A 25 -5.27 -9.38 0.33
CA LEU A 25 -6.34 -10.37 0.37
C LEU A 25 -5.77 -11.79 0.62
N PRO A 26 -6.52 -12.65 1.32
CA PRO A 26 -6.15 -14.05 1.46
C PRO A 26 -5.89 -14.69 0.08
N GLY A 27 -4.74 -15.37 -0.05
CA GLY A 27 -4.31 -16.00 -1.30
C GLY A 27 -3.37 -15.15 -2.16
N MET A 28 -3.06 -13.92 -1.75
CA MET A 28 -2.01 -13.08 -2.34
C MET A 28 -0.75 -13.11 -1.47
N SER A 29 0.44 -12.96 -2.07
CA SER A 29 1.71 -13.00 -1.34
C SER A 29 1.82 -11.97 -0.21
N GLY A 30 1.18 -10.80 -0.37
CA GLY A 30 1.15 -9.73 0.63
C GLY A 30 0.56 -10.20 1.97
N PHE A 31 -0.57 -10.91 1.93
CA PHE A 31 -1.22 -11.44 3.14
C PHE A 31 -0.32 -12.43 3.89
N ALA A 32 0.34 -13.34 3.16
CA ALA A 32 1.23 -14.33 3.77
C ALA A 32 2.41 -13.63 4.48
N SER A 33 2.98 -12.59 3.88
CA SER A 33 4.05 -11.81 4.51
C SER A 33 3.58 -11.03 5.73
N GLU A 34 2.38 -10.43 5.70
CA GLU A 34 1.84 -9.70 6.83
C GLU A 34 1.56 -10.62 8.01
N VAL A 35 0.89 -11.76 7.79
CA VAL A 35 0.64 -12.75 8.85
C VAL A 35 1.94 -13.27 9.46
N ALA A 36 2.96 -13.56 8.63
CA ALA A 36 4.26 -14.01 9.13
C ALA A 36 4.94 -12.97 10.03
N VAL A 37 4.85 -11.67 9.68
CA VAL A 37 5.40 -10.57 10.49
C VAL A 37 4.61 -10.41 11.79
N PHE A 38 3.28 -10.44 11.74
CA PHE A 38 2.44 -10.34 12.95
C PHE A 38 2.70 -11.48 13.92
N VAL A 39 2.70 -12.72 13.44
CA VAL A 39 2.97 -13.90 14.28
C VAL A 39 4.42 -13.86 14.78
N GLY A 40 5.38 -13.52 13.93
CA GLY A 40 6.80 -13.43 14.33
C GLY A 40 7.04 -12.40 15.43
N PHE A 41 6.45 -11.21 15.31
CA PHE A 41 6.58 -10.17 16.32
C PHE A 41 5.79 -10.53 17.60
N ALA A 42 4.55 -11.01 17.47
CA ALA A 42 3.69 -11.39 18.58
C ALA A 42 4.20 -12.59 19.40
N THR A 43 5.02 -13.47 18.81
CA THR A 43 5.59 -14.64 19.50
C THR A 43 7.02 -14.43 19.98
N SER A 44 7.67 -13.34 19.58
CA SER A 44 9.05 -13.06 20.01
C SER A 44 9.11 -12.76 21.51
N GLY A 45 10.05 -13.40 22.21
CA GLY A 45 10.36 -13.16 23.62
C GLY A 45 11.44 -12.08 23.86
N ALA A 46 11.87 -11.39 22.80
CA ALA A 46 12.93 -10.37 22.87
C ALA A 46 12.43 -9.01 23.40
N TYR A 47 11.10 -8.78 23.38
CA TYR A 47 10.49 -7.50 23.74
C TYR A 47 9.53 -7.67 24.92
N SER A 48 9.24 -6.56 25.62
CA SER A 48 8.23 -6.56 26.68
C SER A 48 6.82 -6.72 26.12
N GLU A 49 5.94 -7.36 26.88
CA GLU A 49 4.53 -7.60 26.54
C GLU A 49 3.77 -6.32 26.20
N THR A 50 4.02 -5.24 26.94
CA THR A 50 3.39 -3.93 26.72
C THR A 50 3.82 -3.31 25.41
N PHE A 51 5.13 -3.33 25.10
CA PHE A 51 5.66 -2.81 23.84
C PHE A 51 5.13 -3.60 22.65
N ARG A 52 5.09 -4.93 22.77
CA ARG A 52 4.56 -5.81 21.73
C ARG A 52 3.11 -5.50 21.39
N THR A 53 2.27 -5.33 22.42
CA THR A 53 0.85 -5.02 22.24
C THR A 53 0.65 -3.67 21.55
N VAL A 54 1.39 -2.63 21.97
CA VAL A 54 1.28 -1.29 21.37
C VAL A 54 1.68 -1.30 19.89
N THR A 55 2.78 -1.95 19.54
CA THR A 55 3.24 -2.03 18.14
C THR A 55 2.29 -2.84 17.26
N VAL A 56 1.67 -3.91 17.77
CA VAL A 56 0.62 -4.66 17.04
C VAL A 56 -0.62 -3.80 16.79
N CYS A 57 -1.06 -3.02 17.79
CA CYS A 57 -2.16 -2.08 17.61
C CYS A 57 -1.84 -0.99 16.58
N LEU A 58 -0.61 -0.46 16.58
CA LEU A 58 -0.19 0.55 15.62
C LEU A 58 -0.14 0.00 14.19
N SER A 59 0.37 -1.21 14.00
CA SER A 59 0.44 -1.87 12.69
C SER A 59 -0.94 -2.22 12.12
N ALA A 60 -1.93 -2.52 12.98
CA ALA A 60 -3.31 -2.69 12.55
C ALA A 60 -3.91 -1.42 11.90
N VAL A 61 -3.50 -0.21 12.33
CA VAL A 61 -3.93 1.04 11.69
C VAL A 61 -3.42 1.10 10.24
N GLY A 62 -2.19 0.66 9.99
CA GLY A 62 -1.63 0.55 8.65
C GLY A 62 -2.45 -0.37 7.75
N LEU A 63 -2.86 -1.53 8.26
CA LEU A 63 -3.72 -2.47 7.52
C LEU A 63 -5.08 -1.87 7.13
N ILE A 64 -5.63 -0.97 7.95
CA ILE A 64 -6.89 -0.29 7.64
C ILE A 64 -6.68 0.83 6.63
N LEU A 65 -5.57 1.58 6.73
CA LEU A 65 -5.27 2.69 5.83
C LEU A 65 -4.98 2.23 4.39
N THR A 66 -4.35 1.07 4.21
CA THR A 66 -4.02 0.51 2.88
C THR A 66 -5.24 0.39 1.94
N PRO A 67 -6.35 -0.30 2.32
CA PRO A 67 -7.55 -0.37 1.49
C PRO A 67 -8.26 0.97 1.33
N VAL A 68 -8.27 1.82 2.35
CA VAL A 68 -8.92 3.14 2.27
C VAL A 68 -8.26 3.98 1.18
N TYR A 69 -6.93 4.07 1.18
CA TYR A 69 -6.20 4.89 0.20
C TYR A 69 -6.29 4.29 -1.21
N LEU A 70 -5.99 3.00 -1.37
CA LEU A 70 -5.95 2.38 -2.70
C LEU A 70 -7.33 2.31 -3.37
N LEU A 71 -8.39 2.03 -2.62
CA LEU A 71 -9.75 2.05 -3.16
C LEU A 71 -10.23 3.48 -3.45
N SER A 72 -9.83 4.46 -2.63
CA SER A 72 -10.13 5.87 -2.90
C SER A 72 -9.45 6.35 -4.18
N MET A 73 -8.19 6.00 -4.41
CA MET A 73 -7.47 6.32 -5.64
C MET A 73 -8.09 5.61 -6.84
N LEU A 74 -8.36 4.30 -6.74
CA LEU A 74 -9.05 3.53 -7.79
C LEU A 74 -10.37 4.19 -8.17
N LYS A 75 -11.16 4.62 -7.16
CA LYS A 75 -12.41 5.34 -7.37
C LYS A 75 -12.20 6.67 -8.06
N GLN A 76 -11.25 7.49 -7.62
CA GLN A 76 -11.01 8.82 -8.18
C GLN A 76 -10.51 8.77 -9.63
N VAL A 77 -9.67 7.79 -9.96
CA VAL A 77 -9.06 7.66 -11.30
C VAL A 77 -10.01 7.04 -12.33
N PHE A 78 -10.72 5.96 -11.98
CA PHE A 78 -11.53 5.21 -12.95
C PHE A 78 -13.04 5.46 -12.82
N TYR A 79 -13.51 5.75 -11.60
CA TYR A 79 -14.92 5.91 -11.25
C TYR A 79 -15.27 7.33 -10.81
N GLY A 80 -14.43 8.32 -11.14
CA GLY A 80 -14.77 9.72 -10.94
C GLY A 80 -16.11 9.95 -11.64
N ALA A 81 -17.16 10.21 -10.89
CA ALA A 81 -18.36 10.77 -11.47
C ALA A 81 -17.99 12.21 -11.86
N GLU A 82 -18.32 12.61 -13.07
CA GLU A 82 -18.52 14.03 -13.32
C GLU A 82 -19.63 14.46 -12.35
N LEU A 83 -19.25 15.12 -11.26
CA LEU A 83 -20.23 15.90 -10.54
C LEU A 83 -20.80 16.87 -11.58
N PRO A 84 -22.12 16.89 -11.83
CA PRO A 84 -22.70 17.98 -12.63
C PRO A 84 -22.21 19.28 -12.01
N PRO A 85 -21.84 20.28 -12.83
CA PRO A 85 -21.11 21.46 -12.37
C PRO A 85 -21.79 22.01 -11.12
N VAL A 86 -21.03 22.04 -10.03
CA VAL A 86 -21.42 22.75 -8.84
C VAL A 86 -21.62 24.19 -9.28
N CYS A 87 -22.87 24.66 -9.22
CA CYS A 87 -23.21 26.06 -9.39
C CYS A 87 -22.70 26.84 -8.18
N ASP A 88 -21.40 27.00 -8.06
CA ASP A 88 -20.77 27.93 -7.13
C ASP A 88 -19.94 28.89 -7.99
N VAL A 89 -20.56 29.97 -8.48
CA VAL A 89 -20.51 31.34 -7.91
C VAL A 89 -21.49 32.23 -8.72
N VAL A 90 -22.44 32.89 -8.07
CA VAL A 90 -23.29 34.01 -8.57
C VAL A 90 -24.43 33.64 -9.56
N PRO A 91 -25.65 34.23 -9.42
CA PRO A 91 -26.88 33.67 -9.98
C PRO A 91 -27.17 34.18 -11.39
N SER A 92 -27.22 33.28 -12.36
CA SER A 92 -28.12 33.39 -13.51
C SER A 92 -28.21 32.05 -14.22
N CYS A 93 -29.12 31.20 -13.74
CA CYS A 93 -29.71 30.18 -14.58
C CYS A 93 -30.65 30.88 -15.57
N ASP A 94 -30.11 31.38 -16.67
CA ASP A 94 -30.93 31.80 -17.81
C ASP A 94 -31.25 30.55 -18.64
N MET A 95 -32.52 30.17 -18.65
CA MET A 95 -33.05 29.01 -19.38
C MET A 95 -33.40 29.45 -20.81
N SER A 96 -32.42 30.01 -21.53
CA SER A 96 -32.71 30.65 -22.82
C SER A 96 -31.58 30.51 -23.84
N ASP A 97 -30.93 29.36 -23.97
CA ASP A 97 -30.19 29.04 -25.19
C ASP A 97 -29.89 27.53 -25.28
N LEU A 98 -30.46 26.87 -26.27
CA LEU A 98 -30.41 25.41 -26.46
C LEU A 98 -29.18 24.93 -27.27
N ASP A 99 -28.23 25.82 -27.60
CA ASP A 99 -27.10 25.47 -28.48
C ASP A 99 -25.70 25.84 -27.96
N LEU A 100 -25.55 26.24 -26.70
CA LEU A 100 -24.23 26.72 -26.20
C LEU A 100 -23.84 26.22 -24.81
N LYS A 101 -24.12 24.95 -24.48
CA LYS A 101 -23.66 24.32 -23.24
C LYS A 101 -22.71 23.14 -23.45
N LYS A 102 -21.63 23.35 -24.22
CA LYS A 102 -20.50 22.41 -24.30
C LYS A 102 -19.13 23.04 -24.04
N GLN A 103 -19.09 24.12 -23.26
CA GLN A 103 -17.87 24.66 -22.68
C GLN A 103 -18.14 25.05 -21.23
N GLY A 104 -18.12 24.04 -20.35
CA GLY A 104 -17.74 24.30 -18.97
C GLY A 104 -16.27 24.68 -18.98
N SER A 105 -15.92 25.80 -18.35
CA SER A 105 -14.55 26.28 -18.20
C SER A 105 -13.74 25.32 -17.33
N GLU A 106 -13.15 24.30 -17.93
CA GLU A 106 -12.08 23.53 -17.29
C GLU A 106 -10.74 24.16 -17.70
N GLU A 107 -9.93 24.50 -16.70
CA GLU A 107 -8.58 25.01 -16.91
C GLU A 107 -7.71 23.91 -17.56
N PRO A 108 -6.88 24.24 -18.58
CA PRO A 108 -6.03 23.24 -19.22
C PRO A 108 -5.02 22.68 -18.22
N VAL A 109 -5.03 21.36 -18.03
CA VAL A 109 -4.07 20.67 -17.16
C VAL A 109 -2.79 20.47 -17.96
N CYS A 110 -1.83 21.38 -17.79
CA CYS A 110 -0.55 21.32 -18.50
C CYS A 110 0.42 20.37 -17.77
N PHE A 111 0.79 19.26 -18.41
CA PHE A 111 1.90 18.41 -17.98
C PHE A 111 3.11 18.67 -18.90
N GLY A 112 4.12 19.35 -18.37
CA GLY A 112 5.32 19.72 -19.13
C GLY A 112 5.01 20.75 -20.21
N ASN A 113 5.40 20.49 -21.45
CA ASN A 113 5.20 21.40 -22.59
C ASN A 113 3.86 21.24 -23.31
N ASN A 114 2.97 20.38 -22.82
CA ASN A 114 1.72 20.04 -23.50
C ASN A 114 0.55 20.51 -22.63
N CYS A 115 -0.27 21.41 -23.16
CA CYS A 115 -1.50 21.88 -22.54
C CYS A 115 -2.68 21.31 -23.32
N ASP A 116 -3.08 20.08 -22.98
CA ASP A 116 -4.24 19.44 -23.58
C ASP A 116 -5.46 19.64 -22.66
N LEU A 117 -6.61 19.97 -23.27
CA LEU A 117 -7.88 20.01 -22.56
C LEU A 117 -8.23 18.59 -22.09
N PRO A 118 -8.75 18.39 -20.87
CA PRO A 118 -9.05 17.06 -20.32
C PRO A 118 -10.04 16.24 -21.18
N ILE A 119 -10.77 16.91 -22.08
CA ILE A 119 -11.74 16.35 -23.02
C ILE A 119 -11.08 15.82 -24.32
N GLN A 120 -9.86 16.27 -24.66
CA GLN A 120 -9.12 15.87 -25.87
C GLN A 120 -8.02 14.84 -25.61
N ALA A 121 -7.87 14.35 -24.38
CA ALA A 121 -6.90 13.32 -24.04
C ALA A 121 -7.25 12.00 -24.78
N LYS A 122 -6.42 11.64 -25.77
CA LYS A 122 -6.55 10.35 -26.47
C LYS A 122 -5.98 9.25 -25.58
N PHE A 123 -6.87 8.53 -24.91
CA PHE A 123 -6.51 7.37 -24.10
C PHE A 123 -6.33 6.14 -25.00
N GLU A 124 -5.12 5.59 -25.03
CA GLU A 124 -4.80 4.38 -25.77
C GLU A 124 -4.71 3.18 -24.81
N ASP A 125 -5.36 2.07 -25.17
CA ASP A 125 -5.47 0.89 -24.29
C ASP A 125 -4.16 0.10 -24.21
N ALA A 126 -4.02 -0.69 -23.15
CA ALA A 126 -2.78 -1.40 -22.85
C ALA A 126 -2.35 -2.28 -24.04
N THR A 127 -1.07 -2.15 -24.38
CA THR A 127 -0.47 -2.98 -25.42
C THR A 127 -0.32 -4.42 -24.92
N PRO A 128 -0.36 -5.44 -25.80
CA PRO A 128 -0.27 -6.83 -25.37
C PRO A 128 1.04 -7.16 -24.62
N ARG A 129 2.11 -6.38 -24.84
CA ARG A 129 3.37 -6.53 -24.11
C ARG A 129 3.23 -6.15 -22.64
N GLU A 130 2.52 -5.07 -22.33
CA GLU A 130 2.26 -4.61 -20.97
C GLU A 130 1.36 -5.59 -20.22
N VAL A 131 0.34 -6.13 -20.90
CA VAL A 131 -0.54 -7.15 -20.34
C VAL A 131 0.23 -8.41 -19.96
N LEU A 132 1.18 -8.86 -20.80
CA LEU A 132 2.00 -10.04 -20.53
C LEU A 132 2.89 -9.84 -19.29
N ILE A 133 3.51 -8.67 -19.16
CA ILE A 133 4.35 -8.33 -18.00
C ILE A 133 3.51 -8.33 -16.73
N ALA A 134 2.36 -7.66 -16.74
CA ALA A 134 1.46 -7.60 -15.60
C ALA A 134 0.94 -8.99 -15.21
N ALA A 135 0.55 -9.82 -16.19
CA ALA A 135 0.10 -11.18 -15.94
C ALA A 135 1.18 -12.07 -15.30
N CYS A 136 2.44 -11.93 -15.73
CA CYS A 136 3.56 -12.65 -15.14
C CYS A 136 3.73 -12.29 -13.65
N PHE A 137 3.75 -11.00 -13.33
CA PHE A 137 3.86 -10.57 -11.92
C PHE A 137 2.67 -11.02 -11.07
N LEU A 138 1.46 -10.89 -11.61
CA LEU A 138 0.24 -11.31 -10.91
C LEU A 138 0.26 -12.83 -10.65
N SER A 139 0.72 -13.61 -11.62
CA SER A 139 0.88 -15.07 -11.45
C SER A 139 1.85 -15.43 -10.31
N LEU A 140 2.95 -14.69 -10.15
CA LEU A 140 3.90 -14.90 -9.06
C LEU A 140 3.32 -14.52 -7.69
N ILE A 141 2.60 -13.40 -7.63
CA ILE A 141 1.94 -12.93 -6.40
C ILE A 141 0.94 -13.98 -5.90
N VAL A 142 0.12 -14.52 -6.81
CA VAL A 142 -0.88 -15.54 -6.49
C VAL A 142 -0.20 -16.88 -6.14
N ALA A 143 0.81 -17.30 -6.89
CA ALA A 143 1.52 -18.56 -6.63
C ALA A 143 2.18 -18.58 -5.25
N ILE A 144 2.86 -17.50 -4.87
CA ILE A 144 3.48 -17.37 -3.54
C ILE A 144 2.41 -17.24 -2.46
N GLY A 145 1.31 -16.54 -2.73
CA GLY A 145 0.19 -16.41 -1.79
C GLY A 145 -0.50 -17.74 -1.47
N PHE A 146 -0.73 -18.58 -2.48
CA PHE A 146 -1.30 -19.92 -2.29
C PHE A 146 -0.31 -20.92 -1.70
N TYR A 147 0.98 -20.81 -2.04
CA TYR A 147 2.01 -21.73 -1.56
C TYR A 147 3.24 -20.97 -1.03
N PRO A 148 3.17 -20.41 0.20
CA PRO A 148 4.27 -19.64 0.80
C PRO A 148 5.50 -20.49 1.10
N LYS A 149 5.36 -21.82 1.07
CA LYS A 149 6.47 -22.78 1.19
C LYS A 149 7.48 -22.68 0.04
N LEU A 150 7.05 -22.26 -1.15
CA LEU A 150 7.96 -22.06 -2.30
C LEU A 150 9.04 -21.02 -1.97
N ALA A 151 8.64 -19.91 -1.36
CA ALA A 151 9.56 -18.84 -1.00
C ALA A 151 10.37 -19.22 0.24
N THR A 152 9.69 -19.67 1.30
CA THR A 152 10.34 -19.93 2.61
C THR A 152 11.43 -20.99 2.57
N GLN A 153 11.31 -22.01 1.72
CA GLN A 153 12.35 -23.04 1.58
C GLN A 153 13.71 -22.51 1.12
N MET A 154 13.75 -21.38 0.39
CA MET A 154 15.01 -20.83 -0.11
C MET A 154 15.81 -20.12 0.99
N TYR A 155 15.15 -19.52 1.98
CA TYR A 155 15.80 -18.68 2.99
C TYR A 155 15.79 -19.26 4.42
N ASP A 156 15.01 -20.31 4.71
CA ASP A 156 14.85 -20.84 6.06
C ASP A 156 16.19 -21.16 6.77
N VAL A 157 17.09 -21.89 6.10
CA VAL A 157 18.40 -22.28 6.66
C VAL A 157 19.24 -21.06 7.03
N LYS A 158 19.19 -20.00 6.21
CA LYS A 158 19.95 -18.78 6.46
C LYS A 158 19.30 -17.93 7.53
N THR A 159 17.97 -17.81 7.51
CA THR A 159 17.24 -17.04 8.53
C THR A 159 17.36 -17.65 9.91
N VAL A 160 17.34 -18.98 10.04
CA VAL A 160 17.55 -19.67 11.32
C VAL A 160 18.97 -19.47 11.83
N ALA A 161 19.98 -19.58 10.95
CA ALA A 161 21.37 -19.33 11.34
C ALA A 161 21.57 -17.90 11.82
N VAL A 162 21.01 -16.91 11.12
CA VAL A 162 21.07 -15.50 11.54
C VAL A 162 20.32 -15.28 12.86
N ASN A 163 19.13 -15.87 13.02
CA ASN A 163 18.35 -15.73 14.24
C ASN A 163 19.07 -16.32 15.46
N ALA A 164 19.79 -17.44 15.31
CA ALA A 164 20.59 -18.02 16.37
C ALA A 164 21.71 -17.08 16.84
N VAL A 165 22.43 -16.46 15.90
CA VAL A 165 23.48 -15.48 16.21
C VAL A 165 22.90 -14.24 16.89
N VAL A 166 21.75 -13.73 16.42
CA VAL A 166 21.09 -12.56 17.04
C VAL A 166 20.64 -12.86 18.47
N GLN A 167 20.12 -14.06 18.73
CA GLN A 167 19.72 -14.48 20.07
C GLN A 167 20.90 -14.56 21.03
N ASP A 168 22.04 -15.09 20.58
CA ASP A 168 23.28 -15.19 21.36
C ASP A 168 23.77 -13.81 21.82
N VAL A 169 23.89 -12.86 20.88
CA VAL A 169 24.27 -11.47 21.17
C VAL A 169 23.28 -10.80 22.12
N HIS A 170 21.98 -11.06 21.97
CA HIS A 170 20.97 -10.49 22.87
C HIS A 170 21.16 -10.97 24.32
N GLN A 171 21.56 -12.22 24.52
CA GLN A 171 21.82 -12.77 25.86
C GLN A 171 23.10 -12.18 26.47
N GLU A 172 24.17 -12.06 25.69
CA GLU A 172 25.41 -11.41 26.14
C GLU A 172 25.16 -9.95 26.54
N MET A 173 24.40 -9.21 25.73
CA MET A 173 24.05 -7.81 26.01
C MET A 173 23.15 -7.69 27.24
N ALA A 174 22.22 -8.62 27.46
CA ALA A 174 21.38 -8.64 28.67
C ALA A 174 22.22 -8.88 29.94
N GLN A 175 23.20 -9.78 29.89
CA GLN A 175 24.11 -10.07 31.00
C GLN A 175 25.08 -8.90 31.27
N ALA A 176 25.66 -8.32 30.22
CA ALA A 176 26.53 -7.15 30.31
C ALA A 176 25.79 -5.93 30.88
N THR A 177 24.54 -5.70 30.44
CA THR A 177 23.71 -4.60 30.95
C THR A 177 23.38 -4.80 32.43
N HIS A 178 23.03 -6.02 32.85
CA HIS A 178 22.75 -6.32 34.26
C HIS A 178 23.97 -5.99 35.13
N SER A 179 25.17 -6.47 34.79
CA SER A 179 26.40 -6.19 35.56
C SER A 179 26.80 -4.71 35.62
N GLN A 180 26.63 -3.95 34.52
CA GLN A 180 26.90 -2.51 34.47
C GLN A 180 25.92 -1.71 35.36
N ILE A 181 24.64 -2.11 35.40
CA ILE A 181 23.63 -1.44 36.24
C ILE A 181 23.94 -1.63 37.73
N TYR A 182 24.38 -2.82 38.17
CA TYR A 182 24.80 -3.03 39.58
C TYR A 182 26.08 -2.28 39.93
N ALA A 183 27.04 -2.16 39.00
CA ALA A 183 28.26 -1.38 39.22
C ALA A 183 27.96 0.14 39.33
N GLY A 184 27.01 0.65 38.54
CA GLY A 184 26.58 2.05 38.59
C GLY A 184 25.72 2.42 39.81
N THR A 185 24.97 1.47 40.37
CA THR A 185 24.14 1.71 41.57
C THR A 185 24.86 1.45 42.89
N LEU A 186 25.87 0.58 42.95
CA LEU A 186 26.73 0.44 44.14
C LEU A 186 27.86 1.49 44.23
N GLY A 187 28.14 2.23 43.15
CA GLY A 187 29.23 3.20 43.08
C GLY A 187 28.89 4.64 43.52
N SER A 188 27.67 4.90 43.98
CA SER A 188 27.27 6.21 44.52
C SER A 188 27.50 6.23 46.03
N PRO A 189 28.60 6.80 46.57
CA PRO A 189 28.68 7.06 47.99
C PRO A 189 27.61 8.11 48.33
N VAL A 190 26.65 7.72 49.16
CA VAL A 190 25.82 8.67 49.89
C VAL A 190 26.77 9.39 50.86
N SER A 191 27.13 10.62 50.50
CA SER A 191 27.71 11.63 51.40
C SER A 191 26.71 12.74 51.60
#